data_AF-A0A7W9CTQ9-F1
#
_entry.id   AF-A0A7W9CTQ9-F1
#
_cell.length_a   1.000
_cell.length_b   1.000
_cell.length_c   1.000
_cell.angle_alpha   90.00
_cell.angle_beta   90.00
_cell.angle_gamma   90.00
#
_symmetry.space_group_name_H-M   'P 1'
#
loop_
_entity.id
_entity.type
_entity.pdbx_description
1 polymer ?
#
loop_
_entity_poly.entity_id
_entity_poly.type
_entity_poly.pdbx_seq_one_letter_code
_entity_poly.pdbx_strand_id
1 'polypeptide(L)'
;MVDAPARSRRRGWLWLALVASLALNSFFLGLALTDFGRDLFSKSHGDRQMRVIQTELRWLRGRLAPDAIAVVEAALAPIQPEMRTRLERLKALRADLDRQAAVPSPDRAAIDALLREIRLEVGAMQDTVQRTTFDALLALPPEARAPLAEPRPERR
;
A
#
# COMPACT_ATOMS: atom_id res chain seq x y z
N MET A 1 -17.23 -37.05 -22.08
CA MET A 1 -15.80 -36.64 -22.15
C MET A 1 -15.69 -35.66 -23.31
N VAL A 2 -15.35 -34.39 -23.15
CA VAL A 2 -14.52 -33.71 -22.16
C VAL A 2 -15.01 -32.26 -22.01
N ASP A 3 -15.30 -31.83 -20.78
CA ASP A 3 -15.52 -30.43 -20.42
C ASP A 3 -14.18 -29.68 -20.33
N ALA A 4 -14.10 -28.48 -20.89
CA ALA A 4 -13.00 -27.55 -20.62
C ALA A 4 -13.45 -26.08 -20.70
N PRO A 5 -13.56 -25.39 -19.55
CA PRO A 5 -13.31 -23.96 -19.54
C PRO A 5 -12.54 -23.52 -18.27
N ALA A 6 -11.29 -23.96 -18.09
CA ALA A 6 -10.47 -23.56 -16.93
C ALA A 6 -9.37 -22.53 -17.23
N ARG A 7 -9.02 -22.30 -18.51
CA ARG A 7 -7.84 -21.49 -18.87
C ARG A 7 -8.11 -19.98 -18.99
N SER A 8 -9.32 -19.55 -19.36
CA SER A 8 -9.65 -18.12 -19.53
C SER A 8 -9.74 -17.37 -18.20
N ARG A 9 -10.29 -18.00 -17.15
CA ARG A 9 -10.44 -17.41 -15.80
C ARG A 9 -9.11 -17.06 -15.14
N ARG A 10 -8.09 -17.93 -15.24
CA ARG A 10 -6.75 -17.67 -14.65
C ARG A 10 -6.02 -16.51 -15.33
N ARG A 11 -6.16 -16.38 -16.64
CA ARG A 11 -5.48 -15.35 -17.42
C ARG A 11 -6.09 -13.96 -17.19
N GLY A 12 -7.41 -13.90 -17.00
CA GLY A 12 -8.11 -12.69 -16.58
C GLY A 12 -7.68 -12.25 -15.18
N TRP A 13 -7.52 -13.18 -14.23
CA TRP A 13 -7.10 -12.88 -12.86
C TRP A 13 -5.68 -12.33 -12.77
N LEU A 14 -4.74 -12.89 -13.55
CA LEU A 14 -3.37 -12.40 -13.62
C LEU A 14 -3.28 -11.01 -14.25
N TRP A 15 -4.08 -10.74 -15.28
CA TRP A 15 -4.20 -9.40 -15.86
C TRP A 15 -4.79 -8.39 -14.88
N LEU A 16 -5.79 -8.80 -14.09
CA LEU A 16 -6.42 -7.95 -13.10
C LEU A 16 -5.46 -7.65 -11.93
N ALA A 17 -4.69 -8.64 -11.48
CA ALA A 17 -3.62 -8.48 -10.48
C ALA A 17 -2.48 -7.58 -10.99
N LEU A 18 -2.12 -7.70 -12.28
CA LEU A 18 -1.11 -6.86 -12.92
C LEU A 18 -1.58 -5.41 -13.06
N VAL A 19 -2.80 -5.19 -13.53
CA VAL A 19 -3.38 -3.84 -13.66
C VAL A 19 -3.60 -3.23 -12.28
N ALA A 20 -4.00 -4.02 -11.28
CA ALA A 20 -4.10 -3.56 -9.90
C ALA A 20 -2.73 -3.16 -9.34
N SER A 21 -1.68 -3.96 -9.54
CA SER A 21 -0.33 -3.61 -9.06
C SER A 21 0.25 -2.39 -9.78
N LEU A 22 -0.02 -2.24 -11.08
CA LEU A 22 0.44 -1.11 -11.89
C LEU A 22 -0.29 0.19 -11.53
N ALA A 23 -1.62 0.12 -11.37
CA ALA A 23 -2.43 1.26 -10.92
C ALA A 23 -2.02 1.68 -9.50
N LEU A 24 -1.77 0.72 -8.60
CA LEU A 24 -1.30 1.00 -7.24
C LEU A 24 0.10 1.66 -7.26
N ASN A 25 1.04 1.13 -8.04
CA ASN A 25 2.39 1.70 -8.17
C ASN A 25 2.38 3.13 -8.74
N SER A 26 1.56 3.39 -9.77
CA SER A 26 1.42 4.74 -10.34
C SER A 26 0.73 5.72 -9.40
N PHE A 27 -0.21 5.24 -8.57
CA PHE A 27 -0.90 6.02 -7.53
C PHE A 27 0.04 6.41 -6.38
N PHE A 28 0.98 5.53 -5.99
CA PHE A 28 2.02 5.84 -5.00
C PHE A 28 3.03 6.87 -5.53
N LEU A 29 3.39 6.82 -6.81
CA LEU A 29 4.21 7.87 -7.44
C LEU A 29 3.46 9.21 -7.48
N GLY A 30 2.18 9.20 -7.85
CA GLY A 30 1.34 10.40 -7.91
C GLY A 30 1.11 11.05 -6.54
N LEU A 31 0.86 10.26 -5.49
CA LEU A 31 0.70 10.75 -4.12
C LEU A 31 2.01 11.23 -3.50
N ALA A 32 3.13 10.57 -3.80
CA ALA A 32 4.45 11.03 -3.36
C ALA A 32 4.84 12.39 -3.99
N LEU A 33 4.32 12.70 -5.18
CA LEU A 33 4.54 13.98 -5.87
C LEU A 33 3.53 15.07 -5.48
N THR A 34 2.26 14.73 -5.25
CA THR A 34 1.18 15.74 -5.13
C THR A 34 0.82 16.10 -3.68
N ASP A 35 0.91 15.16 -2.73
CA ASP A 35 0.53 15.42 -1.34
C ASP A 35 1.72 15.85 -0.46
N PHE A 36 2.94 15.39 -0.73
CA PHE A 36 4.09 15.64 0.14
C PHE A 36 4.55 17.11 0.16
N GLY A 37 4.36 17.86 -0.93
CA GLY A 37 4.71 19.28 -1.00
C GLY A 37 3.74 20.21 -0.25
N ARG A 38 2.47 19.80 -0.09
CA ARG A 38 1.43 20.61 0.57
C ARG A 38 1.29 20.28 2.05
N ASP A 39 1.57 19.03 2.42
CA ASP A 39 1.39 18.52 3.79
C ASP A 39 2.60 18.70 4.72
N LEU A 40 3.79 19.04 4.18
CA LEU A 40 5.00 19.33 4.98
C LEU A 40 4.82 20.48 5.98
N PHE A 41 3.81 21.35 5.78
CA PHE A 41 3.54 22.53 6.62
C PHE A 41 2.41 22.36 7.65
N SER A 42 1.68 21.24 7.68
CA SER A 42 0.54 21.09 8.59
C SER A 42 0.89 20.34 9.88
N LYS A 43 0.92 21.08 10.99
CA LYS A 43 1.19 20.65 12.38
C LYS A 43 0.10 19.72 12.98
N SER A 44 -0.26 18.62 12.31
CA SER A 44 -1.12 17.60 12.92
C SER A 44 -0.37 16.28 13.08
N HIS A 45 0.13 16.07 14.30
CA HIS A 45 1.08 15.02 14.68
C HIS A 45 0.42 13.65 15.01
N GLY A 46 -0.90 13.48 14.83
CA GLY A 46 -1.61 12.27 15.29
C GLY A 46 -2.24 11.41 14.18
N ASP A 47 -2.93 12.03 13.21
CA ASP A 47 -3.91 11.29 12.38
C ASP A 47 -3.42 10.92 10.97
N ARG A 48 -2.22 11.33 10.60
CA ARG A 48 -1.73 11.24 9.21
C ARG A 48 -1.03 9.91 8.88
N GLN A 49 -0.75 9.09 9.89
CA GLN A 49 0.33 8.09 9.89
C GLN A 49 -0.02 6.73 9.27
N MET A 50 -1.28 6.47 8.88
CA MET A 50 -1.69 5.13 8.42
C MET A 50 -2.50 5.12 7.12
N ARG A 51 -2.30 6.10 6.22
CA ARG A 51 -3.08 6.21 4.97
C ARG A 51 -3.03 4.95 4.09
N VAL A 52 -1.93 4.18 4.13
CA VAL A 52 -1.79 2.92 3.37
C VAL A 52 -2.74 1.85 3.93
N ILE A 53 -2.62 1.54 5.22
CA ILE A 53 -3.53 0.60 5.93
C ILE A 53 -4.98 1.05 5.81
N GLN A 54 -5.26 2.35 6.01
CA GLN A 54 -6.62 2.88 5.88
C GLN A 54 -7.18 2.77 4.46
N THR A 55 -6.35 2.84 3.42
CA THR A 55 -6.81 2.70 2.04
C THR A 55 -7.14 1.26 1.70
N GLU A 56 -6.32 0.30 2.15
CA GLU A 56 -6.65 -1.12 2.02
C GLU A 56 -7.92 -1.46 2.81
N LEU A 57 -8.01 -1.04 4.07
CA LEU A 57 -9.21 -1.24 4.89
C LEU A 57 -10.45 -0.59 4.28
N ARG A 58 -10.33 0.62 3.72
CA ARG A 58 -11.43 1.30 3.03
C ARG A 58 -11.88 0.55 1.78
N TRP A 59 -10.94 -0.03 1.02
CA TRP A 59 -11.28 -0.89 -0.11
C TRP A 59 -12.00 -2.17 0.36
N LEU A 60 -11.50 -2.81 1.41
CA LEU A 60 -12.10 -4.02 2.00
C LEU A 60 -13.49 -3.76 2.58
N ARG A 61 -13.69 -2.65 3.30
CA ARG A 61 -14.98 -2.26 3.90
C ARG A 61 -16.11 -2.11 2.89
N GLY A 62 -15.78 -1.83 1.63
CA GLY A 62 -16.77 -1.81 0.55
C GLY A 62 -17.19 -3.20 0.06
N ARG A 63 -16.63 -4.28 0.60
CA ARG A 63 -16.76 -5.64 0.07
C ARG A 63 -17.01 -6.70 1.13
N LEU A 64 -16.36 -6.57 2.29
CA LEU A 64 -16.43 -7.53 3.38
C LEU A 64 -17.42 -7.08 4.44
N ALA A 65 -18.00 -8.06 5.14
CA ALA A 65 -18.80 -7.80 6.33
C ALA A 65 -17.94 -7.16 7.44
N PRO A 66 -18.54 -6.36 8.35
CA PRO A 66 -17.81 -5.69 9.43
C PRO A 66 -16.95 -6.63 10.28
N ASP A 67 -17.45 -7.83 10.57
CA ASP A 67 -16.72 -8.82 11.38
C ASP A 67 -15.44 -9.31 10.69
N ALA A 68 -15.50 -9.49 9.36
CA ALA A 68 -14.33 -9.86 8.58
C ALA A 68 -13.31 -8.71 8.49
N ILE A 69 -13.76 -7.46 8.51
CA ILE A 69 -12.88 -6.29 8.60
C ILE A 69 -12.18 -6.24 9.95
N ALA A 70 -12.88 -6.50 11.05
CA ALA A 70 -12.30 -6.50 12.38
C ALA A 70 -11.14 -7.52 12.51
N VAL A 71 -11.24 -8.68 11.85
CA VAL A 71 -10.15 -9.67 11.79
C VAL A 71 -8.93 -9.12 11.07
N VAL A 72 -9.12 -8.46 9.92
CA VAL A 72 -8.01 -7.85 9.17
C VAL A 72 -7.38 -6.69 9.95
N GLU A 73 -8.20 -5.86 10.60
CA GLU A 73 -7.71 -4.77 11.46
C GLU A 73 -6.89 -5.31 12.64
N ALA A 74 -7.36 -6.38 13.29
CA ALA A 74 -6.64 -7.04 14.38
C ALA A 74 -5.31 -7.62 13.90
N ALA A 75 -5.24 -8.18 12.68
CA ALA A 75 -4.01 -8.69 12.10
C ALA A 75 -2.99 -7.58 11.74
N LEU A 76 -3.47 -6.40 11.37
CA LEU A 76 -2.63 -5.25 11.03
C LEU A 76 -2.17 -4.45 12.27
N ALA A 77 -2.84 -4.57 13.41
CA ALA A 77 -2.47 -3.84 14.63
C ALA A 77 -1.02 -4.10 15.10
N PRO A 78 -0.50 -5.34 15.14
CA PRO A 78 0.86 -5.64 15.59
C PRO A 78 1.96 -5.02 14.73
N ILE A 79 1.73 -4.77 13.43
CA ILE A 79 2.75 -4.21 12.52
C ILE A 79 2.79 -2.68 12.56
N GLN A 80 1.83 -2.01 13.19
CA GLN A 80 1.76 -0.54 13.24
C GLN A 80 3.02 0.12 13.87
N PRO A 81 3.60 -0.40 14.98
CA PRO A 81 4.83 0.18 15.53
C PRO A 81 6.00 0.12 14.55
N GLU A 82 6.16 -0.98 13.81
CA GLU A 82 7.20 -1.10 12.78
C GLU A 82 6.97 -0.10 11.65
N MET A 83 5.73 0.03 11.17
CA MET A 83 5.38 0.99 10.12
C MET A 83 5.68 2.43 10.53
N ARG A 84 5.45 2.78 11.81
CA ARG A 84 5.83 4.09 12.35
C ARG A 84 7.33 4.31 12.29
N THR A 85 8.13 3.33 12.71
CA THR A 85 9.60 3.42 12.65
C THR A 85 10.09 3.63 11.22
N ARG A 86 9.54 2.88 10.25
CA ARG A 86 9.89 3.04 8.83
C ARG A 86 9.49 4.40 8.26
N LEU A 87 8.33 4.93 8.67
CA LEU A 87 7.91 6.29 8.29
C LEU A 87 8.84 7.37 8.83
N GLU A 88 9.29 7.25 10.08
CA GLU A 88 10.28 8.19 10.63
C GLU A 88 11.60 8.11 9.87
N ARG A 89 12.03 6.89 9.48
CA ARG A 89 13.20 6.73 8.61
C ARG A 89 13.01 7.38 7.24
N LEU A 90 11.84 7.22 6.61
CA LEU A 90 11.53 7.86 5.33
C LEU A 90 11.57 9.40 5.43
N LYS A 91 11.08 9.98 6.53
CA LYS A 91 11.19 11.42 6.78
C LYS A 91 12.64 11.87 6.88
N ALA A 92 13.48 11.12 7.62
CA ALA A 92 14.90 11.42 7.73
C ALA A 92 15.60 11.36 6.37
N LEU A 93 15.40 10.28 5.60
CA LEU A 93 15.95 10.13 4.25
C LEU A 93 15.52 11.27 3.32
N ARG A 94 14.28 11.75 3.46
CA ARG A 94 13.79 12.87 2.66
C ARG A 94 14.43 14.20 3.06
N ALA A 95 14.58 14.46 4.36
CA ALA A 95 15.30 15.64 4.84
C ALA A 95 16.75 15.63 4.35
N ASP A 96 17.40 14.46 4.32
CA ASP A 96 18.76 14.30 3.80
C ASP A 96 18.82 14.57 2.29
N LEU A 97 17.82 14.09 1.54
CA LEU A 97 17.69 14.37 0.12
C LEU A 97 17.52 15.87 -0.16
N ASP A 98 16.67 16.55 0.62
CA ASP A 98 16.45 17.99 0.48
C ASP A 98 17.72 18.78 0.82
N ARG A 99 18.48 18.37 1.84
CA ARG A 99 19.80 18.95 2.16
C ARG A 99 20.80 18.77 1.02
N GLN A 100 20.89 17.57 0.43
CA GLN A 100 21.78 17.28 -0.69
C GLN A 100 21.37 18.01 -1.97
N ALA A 101 20.06 18.23 -2.19
CA ALA A 101 19.58 18.99 -3.34
C ALA A 101 19.83 20.50 -3.20
N ALA A 102 19.94 21.01 -1.97
CA ALA A 102 20.13 22.43 -1.68
C ALA A 102 21.59 22.92 -1.77
N VAL A 103 22.59 22.02 -1.83
CA VAL A 103 23.99 22.42 -1.93
C VAL A 103 24.32 22.96 -3.34
N PRO A 104 25.27 23.91 -3.49
CA PRO A 104 25.57 24.54 -4.78
C PRO A 104 26.05 23.58 -5.88
N SER A 105 26.69 22.47 -5.48
CA SER A 105 27.12 21.40 -6.38
C SER A 105 26.65 20.06 -5.82
N PRO A 106 25.43 19.61 -6.18
CA PRO A 106 24.85 18.37 -5.66
C PRO A 106 25.65 17.13 -6.04
N ASP A 107 25.91 16.27 -5.06
CA ASP A 107 26.46 14.94 -5.32
C ASP A 107 25.36 14.00 -5.83
N ARG A 108 25.40 13.72 -7.14
CA ARG A 108 24.46 12.82 -7.81
C ARG A 108 24.50 11.40 -7.24
N ALA A 109 25.68 10.89 -6.90
CA ALA A 109 25.81 9.52 -6.39
C ALA A 109 25.19 9.40 -4.98
N ALA A 110 25.37 10.42 -4.13
CA ALA A 110 24.73 10.49 -2.82
C ALA A 110 23.20 10.61 -2.93
N ILE A 111 22.71 11.45 -3.84
CA ILE A 111 21.27 11.58 -4.12
C ILE A 111 20.68 10.26 -4.61
N ASP A 112 21.34 9.57 -5.55
CA ASP A 112 20.88 8.29 -6.07
C ASP A 112 20.85 7.21 -4.98
N ALA A 113 21.81 7.23 -4.06
CA ALA A 113 21.81 6.33 -2.89
C ALA A 113 20.58 6.58 -2.00
N LEU A 114 20.30 7.83 -1.63
CA LEU A 114 19.12 8.19 -0.84
C LEU A 114 17.82 7.79 -1.54
N LEU A 115 17.72 8.01 -2.85
CA LEU A 115 16.54 7.60 -3.64
C LEU A 115 16.39 6.07 -3.67
N ARG A 116 17.48 5.30 -3.71
CA ARG A 116 17.42 3.83 -3.59
C ARG A 116 16.93 3.41 -2.21
N GLU A 117 17.44 4.02 -1.14
CA GLU A 117 17.00 3.71 0.22
C GLU A 117 15.52 4.03 0.44
N ILE A 118 15.03 5.17 -0.06
CA ILE A 118 13.60 5.51 -0.02
C ILE A 118 12.77 4.43 -0.71
N ARG A 119 13.17 3.97 -1.91
CA ARG A 119 12.45 2.90 -2.63
C ARG A 119 12.45 1.59 -1.85
N LEU A 120 13.55 1.25 -1.19
CA LEU A 120 13.64 0.03 -0.37
C LEU A 120 12.71 0.11 0.85
N GLU A 121 12.68 1.24 1.56
CA GLU A 121 11.81 1.40 2.72
C GLU A 121 10.32 1.40 2.33
N VAL A 122 9.95 2.10 1.24
CA VAL A 122 8.58 2.06 0.72
C VAL A 122 8.21 0.64 0.30
N GLY A 123 9.08 -0.06 -0.43
CA GLY A 123 8.84 -1.44 -0.86
C GLY A 123 8.66 -2.40 0.31
N ALA A 124 9.49 -2.28 1.35
CA ALA A 124 9.36 -3.09 2.55
C ALA A 124 8.03 -2.84 3.29
N MET A 125 7.63 -1.58 3.43
CA MET A 125 6.33 -1.26 4.05
C MET A 125 5.15 -1.84 3.25
N GLN A 126 5.20 -1.72 1.93
CA GLN A 126 4.16 -2.26 1.04
C GLN A 126 4.09 -3.79 1.14
N ASP A 127 5.24 -4.47 1.08
CA ASP A 127 5.32 -5.92 1.18
C ASP A 127 4.77 -6.42 2.53
N THR A 128 5.16 -5.79 3.65
CA THR A 128 4.64 -6.15 4.98
C THR A 128 3.12 -5.98 5.05
N VAL A 129 2.59 -4.81 4.67
CA VAL A 129 1.14 -4.56 4.73
C VAL A 129 0.37 -5.53 3.84
N GLN A 130 0.81 -5.72 2.58
CA GLN A 130 0.14 -6.61 1.65
C GLN A 130 0.13 -8.05 2.15
N ARG A 131 1.28 -8.57 2.60
CA ARG A 131 1.36 -9.94 3.13
C ARG A 131 0.45 -10.11 4.33
N THR A 132 0.53 -9.22 5.31
CA THR A 132 -0.33 -9.29 6.51
C THR A 132 -1.81 -9.22 6.16
N THR A 133 -2.21 -8.33 5.25
CA THR A 133 -3.60 -8.24 4.78
C THR A 133 -4.02 -9.52 4.08
N PHE A 134 -3.22 -10.06 3.15
CA PHE A 134 -3.56 -11.29 2.44
C PHE A 134 -3.62 -12.50 3.36
N ASP A 135 -2.68 -12.65 4.28
CA ASP A 135 -2.68 -13.73 5.27
C ASP A 135 -3.95 -13.66 6.14
N ALA A 136 -4.32 -12.45 6.59
CA ALA A 136 -5.55 -12.24 7.34
C ALA A 136 -6.81 -12.58 6.54
N LEU A 137 -6.84 -12.21 5.25
CA LEU A 137 -7.94 -12.58 4.37
C LEU A 137 -8.01 -14.11 4.19
N LEU A 138 -6.89 -14.78 3.95
CA LEU A 138 -6.85 -16.22 3.74
C LEU A 138 -7.26 -17.01 4.99
N ALA A 139 -7.06 -16.43 6.18
CA ALA A 139 -7.56 -16.98 7.45
C ALA A 139 -9.08 -16.88 7.62
N LEU A 140 -9.77 -16.02 6.85
CA LEU A 140 -11.23 -15.92 6.90
C LEU A 140 -11.91 -17.15 6.27
N PRO A 141 -13.09 -17.55 6.78
CA PRO A 141 -13.93 -18.58 6.15
C PRO A 141 -14.18 -18.27 4.66
N PRO A 142 -14.27 -19.30 3.80
CA PRO A 142 -14.51 -19.11 2.36
C PRO A 142 -15.75 -18.25 2.05
N GLU A 143 -16.80 -18.37 2.85
CA GLU A 143 -18.06 -17.64 2.70
C GLU A 143 -17.84 -16.14 2.95
N ALA A 144 -17.02 -15.79 3.94
CA ALA A 144 -16.68 -14.41 4.25
C ALA A 144 -15.80 -13.77 3.16
N ARG A 145 -15.03 -14.57 2.42
CA ARG A 145 -14.22 -14.12 1.27
C ARG A 145 -14.96 -14.09 -0.06
N ALA A 146 -16.09 -14.79 -0.19
CA ALA A 146 -16.81 -14.90 -1.46
C ALA A 146 -17.10 -13.55 -2.14
N PRO A 147 -17.47 -12.46 -1.42
CA PRO A 147 -17.68 -11.14 -2.01
C PRO A 147 -16.44 -10.51 -2.66
N LEU A 148 -15.23 -11.00 -2.38
CA LEU A 148 -13.98 -10.55 -3.00
C LEU A 148 -13.82 -11.02 -4.46
N ALA A 149 -14.60 -12.02 -4.88
CA ALA A 149 -14.60 -12.52 -6.26
C ALA A 149 -15.46 -11.67 -7.21
N GLU A 150 -16.44 -10.93 -6.67
CA GLU A 150 -17.38 -10.15 -7.47
C GLU A 150 -16.74 -8.84 -8.00
N PRO A 151 -17.14 -8.32 -9.16
CA PRO A 151 -16.75 -6.97 -9.57
C PRO A 151 -17.30 -5.94 -8.58
N ARG A 152 -16.58 -4.83 -8.39
CA ARG A 152 -17.00 -3.75 -7.47
C ARG A 152 -18.42 -3.31 -7.85
N PRO A 153 -19.40 -3.28 -6.93
CA PRO A 153 -20.71 -2.74 -7.26
C PRO A 153 -20.53 -1.27 -7.66
N GLU A 154 -20.90 -0.96 -8.90
CA GLU A 154 -20.90 0.43 -9.38
C GLU A 154 -21.84 1.22 -8.47
N ARG A 155 -21.30 2.29 -7.86
CA ARG A 155 -22.14 3.21 -7.09
C ARG A 155 -23.10 3.86 -8.09
N ARG A 156 -24.37 3.44 -8.07
CA ARG A 156 -25.48 4.20 -8.66
C ARG A 156 -25.72 5.47 -7.86
#